data_AF-W7ALB8-F1
#
_entry.id   AF-W7ALB8-F1
#
_cell.length_a   1.000
_cell.length_b   1.000
_cell.length_c   1.000
_cell.angle_alpha   90.00
_cell.angle_beta   90.00
_cell.angle_gamma   90.00
#
_symmetry.space_group_name_H-M   'P 1'
#
loop_
_entity.id
_entity.type
_entity.pdbx_description
1 polymer ?
#
loop_
_entity_poly.entity_id
_entity_poly.type
_entity_poly.pdbx_seq_one_letter_code
_entity_poly.pdbx_strand_id
1 'polypeptide(L)'
;MKGINLRPTFYSLQTRCFNTALIKSKIGMLENYAKKNQMHKLRMNDFFDVLKLSKTEEDYKLSLHLLNLYYNFGRNLKTQQDVNLFFIFILRTKQLNEAKELLKYFNGWLLCPPSNKYILLCMEEFLRKKKYYDVREIFSFIRQNNQIKLESSFYTVTIKAMLMLEKNSFQEAMIIYDDSYDMSIYLTNEIHNLLLEKNLYLYHTVKKEVNPEEENLLKLYEVNVEKIIIRLINELIKNRTSIKLSSKTLSLFAWADMYFDVNEIIKKTNHDLVDVQACNTWLDILKLSCLYNQIPECHCSPFSQEFKTVLWSMKDDEEVARVLEYINIYFNEE
;
A
#
# COMPACT_ATOMS: atom_id res chain seq x y z
N MET A 1 -7.51 6.52 -48.51
CA MET A 1 -7.46 7.78 -47.72
C MET A 1 -6.16 7.78 -46.93
N LYS A 2 -5.36 8.84 -47.03
CA LYS A 2 -4.05 8.99 -46.37
C LYS A 2 -4.23 9.06 -44.86
N GLY A 3 -3.64 8.12 -44.13
CA GLY A 3 -3.57 8.12 -42.67
C GLY A 3 -2.72 9.29 -42.18
N ILE A 4 -3.25 10.04 -41.23
CA ILE A 4 -2.69 11.25 -40.66
C ILE A 4 -1.41 10.92 -39.89
N ASN A 5 -0.29 11.51 -40.30
CA ASN A 5 0.93 11.57 -39.49
C ASN A 5 0.66 12.44 -38.26
N LEU A 6 0.51 11.82 -37.10
CA LEU A 6 0.50 12.51 -35.80
C LEU A 6 1.89 13.15 -35.59
N ARG A 7 1.96 14.48 -35.62
CA ARG A 7 3.17 15.24 -35.28
C ARG A 7 3.56 14.97 -33.81
N PRO A 8 4.86 14.83 -33.49
CA PRO A 8 5.31 14.68 -32.11
C PRO A 8 5.00 15.92 -31.27
N THR A 9 4.79 15.69 -29.97
CA THR A 9 4.48 16.63 -28.90
C THR A 9 5.50 17.79 -28.77
N PHE A 10 5.31 18.89 -29.49
CA PHE A 10 6.06 20.15 -29.28
C PHE A 10 5.43 21.09 -28.22
N TYR A 11 4.16 20.90 -27.87
CA TYR A 11 3.44 21.77 -26.93
C TYR A 11 3.89 21.62 -25.46
N SER A 12 4.46 20.47 -25.08
CA SER A 12 4.86 20.21 -23.68
C SER A 12 6.13 20.97 -23.28
N LEU A 13 7.07 21.17 -24.21
CA LEU A 13 8.32 21.88 -23.99
C LEU A 13 8.10 23.40 -23.89
N GLN A 14 7.31 23.99 -24.79
CA GLN A 14 7.00 25.42 -24.75
C GLN A 14 6.27 25.82 -23.44
N THR A 15 5.31 25.01 -23.00
CA THR A 15 4.60 25.25 -21.73
C THR A 15 5.52 25.13 -20.50
N ARG A 16 6.53 24.25 -20.55
CA ARG A 16 7.54 24.12 -19.48
C ARG A 16 8.44 25.35 -19.42
N CYS A 17 9.00 25.77 -20.55
CA CYS A 17 9.85 26.97 -20.63
C CYS A 17 9.12 28.25 -20.19
N PHE A 18 7.83 28.37 -20.51
CA PHE A 18 7.00 29.51 -20.10
C PHE A 18 6.82 29.60 -18.58
N ASN A 19 6.61 28.46 -17.91
CA ASN A 19 6.45 28.43 -16.44
C ASN A 19 7.74 28.80 -15.71
N THR A 20 8.90 28.29 -16.16
CA THR A 20 10.19 28.60 -15.52
C THR A 20 10.56 30.07 -15.65
N ALA A 21 10.30 30.71 -16.81
CA ALA A 21 10.53 32.15 -16.99
C ALA A 21 9.64 32.99 -16.06
N LEU A 22 8.36 32.63 -15.91
CA LEU A 22 7.44 33.27 -14.97
C LEU A 22 7.90 33.11 -13.53
N ILE A 23 8.38 31.92 -13.15
CA ILE A 23 8.94 31.64 -11.82
C ILE A 23 10.16 32.52 -11.56
N LYS A 24 11.12 32.59 -12.50
CA LYS A 24 12.31 33.44 -12.39
C LYS A 24 11.93 34.91 -12.21
N SER A 25 10.96 35.40 -12.97
CA SER A 25 10.46 36.78 -12.86
C SER A 25 9.85 37.06 -11.48
N LYS A 26 8.99 36.16 -10.98
CA LYS A 26 8.41 36.26 -9.63
C LYS A 26 9.49 36.25 -8.54
N ILE A 27 10.46 35.33 -8.64
CA ILE A 27 11.59 35.26 -7.70
C ILE A 27 12.39 36.56 -7.72
N GLY A 28 12.74 37.09 -8.89
CA GLY A 28 13.48 38.35 -9.00
C GLY A 28 12.74 39.54 -8.38
N MET A 29 11.41 39.59 -8.51
CA MET A 29 10.60 40.61 -7.83
C MET A 29 10.69 40.48 -6.29
N LEU A 30 10.57 39.26 -5.76
CA LEU A 30 10.65 38.99 -4.32
C LEU A 30 12.05 39.26 -3.77
N GLU A 31 13.10 38.89 -4.50
CA GLU A 31 14.49 39.23 -4.16
C GLU A 31 14.72 40.74 -4.11
N ASN A 32 14.11 41.50 -5.02
CA ASN A 32 14.19 42.96 -4.99
C ASN A 32 13.51 43.56 -3.76
N TYR A 33 12.39 42.97 -3.29
CA TYR A 33 11.78 43.37 -2.02
C TYR A 33 12.70 43.07 -0.84
N ALA A 34 13.32 41.88 -0.81
CA ALA A 34 14.31 41.50 0.18
C ALA A 34 15.51 42.46 0.21
N LYS A 35 16.14 42.74 -0.94
CA LYS A 35 17.28 43.67 -1.05
C LYS A 35 16.94 45.09 -0.59
N LYS A 36 15.68 45.52 -0.75
CA LYS A 36 15.18 46.83 -0.31
C LYS A 36 14.64 46.81 1.13
N ASN A 37 14.81 45.73 1.88
CA ASN A 37 14.27 45.52 3.24
C ASN A 37 12.74 45.74 3.34
N GLN A 38 11.99 45.46 2.27
CA GLN A 38 10.54 45.63 2.21
C GLN A 38 9.80 44.39 2.76
N MET A 39 10.04 44.08 4.04
CA MET A 39 9.59 42.84 4.70
C MET A 39 8.07 42.63 4.70
N HIS A 40 7.29 43.72 4.67
CA HIS A 40 5.83 43.68 4.58
C HIS A 40 5.32 43.15 3.23
N LYS A 41 6.16 43.18 2.18
CA LYS A 41 5.84 42.66 0.84
C LYS A 41 6.29 41.22 0.61
N LEU A 42 7.10 40.66 1.52
CA LEU A 42 7.49 39.24 1.50
C LEU A 42 6.47 38.41 2.27
N ARG A 43 5.34 38.10 1.63
CA ARG A 43 4.27 37.29 2.22
C ARG A 43 4.44 35.83 1.83
N MET A 44 4.16 34.91 2.75
CA MET A 44 4.22 33.46 2.49
C MET A 44 3.33 33.02 1.31
N ASN A 45 2.22 33.71 1.07
CA ASN A 45 1.35 33.43 -0.08
C ASN A 45 2.09 33.60 -1.42
N ASP A 46 2.94 34.61 -1.54
CA ASP A 46 3.70 34.88 -2.77
C ASP A 46 4.74 33.76 -3.00
N PHE A 47 5.34 33.21 -1.92
CA PHE A 47 6.18 32.02 -1.96
C PHE A 47 5.39 30.77 -2.40
N PHE A 48 4.23 30.50 -1.80
CA PHE A 48 3.42 29.34 -2.16
C PHE A 48 2.90 29.40 -3.60
N ASP A 49 2.64 30.59 -4.13
CA ASP A 49 2.26 30.75 -5.53
C ASP A 49 3.41 30.43 -6.49
N VAL A 50 4.66 30.64 -6.09
CA VAL A 50 5.83 30.12 -6.82
C VAL A 50 5.85 28.59 -6.74
N LEU A 51 5.71 28.02 -5.55
CA LEU A 51 5.69 26.56 -5.38
C LEU A 51 4.62 25.87 -6.23
N LYS A 52 3.42 26.45 -6.35
CA LYS A 52 2.31 25.92 -7.17
C LYS A 52 2.61 25.90 -8.67
N LEU A 53 3.51 26.75 -9.15
CA LEU A 53 3.90 26.81 -10.57
C LEU A 53 5.01 25.81 -10.92
N SER A 54 5.84 25.44 -9.95
CA SER A 54 7.02 24.58 -10.13
C SER A 54 6.66 23.15 -10.56
N LYS A 55 7.27 22.66 -11.64
CA LYS A 55 7.00 21.31 -12.19
C LYS A 55 8.27 20.56 -12.61
N THR A 56 9.41 21.23 -12.70
CA THR A 56 10.68 20.67 -13.14
C THR A 56 11.73 20.68 -12.03
N GLU A 57 12.86 20.00 -12.26
CA GLU A 57 14.02 20.05 -11.37
C GLU A 57 14.65 21.46 -11.32
N GLU A 58 14.64 22.21 -12.43
CA GLU A 58 15.13 23.59 -12.44
C GLU A 58 14.23 24.47 -11.55
N ASP A 59 12.91 24.34 -11.69
CA ASP A 59 11.96 25.06 -10.82
C ASP A 59 12.14 24.67 -9.35
N TYR A 60 12.49 23.41 -9.08
CA TYR A 60 12.79 22.94 -7.73
C TYR A 60 13.96 23.71 -7.12
N LYS A 61 15.10 23.78 -7.82
CA LYS A 61 16.30 24.52 -7.37
C LYS A 61 16.00 26.01 -7.15
N LEU A 62 15.26 26.63 -8.06
CA LEU A 62 14.84 28.03 -7.94
C LEU A 62 13.91 28.26 -6.74
N SER A 63 12.99 27.35 -6.50
CA SER A 63 12.05 27.42 -5.38
C SER A 63 12.74 27.21 -4.03
N LEU A 64 13.76 26.33 -3.96
CA LEU A 64 14.59 26.16 -2.78
C LEU A 64 15.43 27.41 -2.48
N HIS A 65 15.99 28.05 -3.50
CA HIS A 65 16.68 29.32 -3.34
C HIS A 65 15.75 30.39 -2.75
N LEU A 66 14.51 30.47 -3.25
CA LEU A 66 13.51 31.36 -2.68
C LEU A 66 13.16 30.99 -1.23
N LEU A 67 13.06 29.71 -0.89
CA LEU A 67 12.82 29.27 0.48
C LEU A 67 13.95 29.73 1.43
N ASN A 68 15.21 29.59 1.03
CA ASN A 68 16.36 30.06 1.79
C ASN A 68 16.31 31.58 2.01
N LEU A 69 15.92 32.34 0.98
CA LEU A 69 15.69 33.78 1.13
C LEU A 69 14.65 34.05 2.23
N TYR A 70 13.50 33.38 2.18
CA TYR A 70 12.44 33.55 3.18
C TYR A 70 12.92 33.21 4.61
N TYR A 71 13.66 32.11 4.77
CA TYR A 71 14.25 31.72 6.06
C TYR A 71 15.24 32.76 6.59
N ASN A 72 16.13 33.30 5.73
CA ASN A 72 17.07 34.36 6.11
C ASN A 72 16.37 35.64 6.61
N PHE A 73 15.13 35.84 6.19
CA PHE A 73 14.27 36.94 6.61
C PHE A 73 13.25 36.54 7.70
N GLY A 74 13.46 35.40 8.38
CA GLY A 74 12.64 34.94 9.51
C GLY A 74 11.24 34.46 9.13
N ARG A 75 11.00 34.14 7.85
CA ARG A 75 9.73 33.61 7.34
C ARG A 75 9.82 32.09 7.20
N ASN A 76 9.48 31.38 8.27
CA ASN A 76 9.53 29.93 8.33
C ASN A 76 8.20 29.28 7.92
N LEU A 77 8.23 27.99 7.57
CA LEU A 77 7.04 27.15 7.43
C LEU A 77 6.47 26.88 8.84
N LYS A 78 5.34 27.50 9.19
CA LYS A 78 4.84 27.52 10.58
C LYS A 78 3.69 26.55 10.82
N THR A 79 2.93 26.24 9.78
CA THR A 79 1.73 25.42 9.89
C THR A 79 1.90 24.09 9.16
N GLN A 80 1.09 23.09 9.52
CA GLN A 80 1.05 21.83 8.77
C GLN A 80 0.64 22.04 7.31
N GLN A 81 -0.19 23.06 7.02
CA GLN A 81 -0.54 23.43 5.66
C GLN A 81 0.68 23.91 4.86
N ASP A 82 1.55 24.72 5.47
CA ASP A 82 2.78 25.20 4.85
C ASP A 82 3.71 24.02 4.50
N VAL A 83 3.91 23.12 5.47
CA VAL A 83 4.71 21.90 5.30
C VAL A 83 4.12 21.01 4.22
N ASN A 84 2.80 20.83 4.18
CA ASN A 84 2.11 20.06 3.15
C ASN A 84 2.31 20.65 1.75
N LEU A 85 2.15 21.97 1.60
CA LEU A 85 2.37 22.64 0.31
C LEU A 85 3.82 22.49 -0.17
N PHE A 86 4.77 22.60 0.75
CA PHE A 86 6.17 22.36 0.46
C PHE A 86 6.43 20.90 0.06
N PHE A 87 5.93 19.93 0.82
CA PHE A 87 6.12 18.51 0.54
C PHE A 87 5.50 18.08 -0.81
N ILE A 88 4.29 18.54 -1.12
CA ILE A 88 3.64 18.30 -2.42
C ILE A 88 4.46 18.89 -3.56
N PHE A 89 5.10 20.05 -3.36
CA PHE A 89 5.98 20.65 -4.36
C PHE A 89 7.18 19.74 -4.66
N ILE A 90 7.79 19.13 -3.65
CA ILE A 90 8.88 18.15 -3.82
C ILE A 90 8.41 16.95 -4.66
N LEU A 91 7.24 16.39 -4.31
CA LEU A 91 6.66 15.25 -5.04
C LEU A 91 6.33 15.61 -6.50
N ARG A 92 5.73 16.77 -6.73
CA ARG A 92 5.34 17.26 -8.07
C ARG A 92 6.53 17.55 -8.98
N THR A 93 7.65 18.01 -8.41
CA THR A 93 8.92 18.19 -9.13
C THR A 93 9.74 16.90 -9.25
N LYS A 94 9.16 15.76 -8.83
CA LYS A 94 9.72 14.40 -8.91
C LYS A 94 11.01 14.20 -8.09
N GLN A 95 11.26 15.02 -7.08
CA GLN A 95 12.44 14.94 -6.22
C GLN A 95 12.22 13.94 -5.08
N LEU A 96 12.01 12.67 -5.42
CA LEU A 96 11.60 11.65 -4.43
C LEU A 96 12.66 11.39 -3.35
N ASN A 97 13.95 11.41 -3.72
CA ASN A 97 15.02 11.22 -2.73
C ASN A 97 15.04 12.37 -1.71
N GLU A 98 14.81 13.60 -2.15
CA GLU A 98 14.68 14.77 -1.27
C GLU A 98 13.45 14.64 -0.36
N ALA A 99 12.33 14.11 -0.87
CA ALA A 99 11.15 13.83 -0.04
C ALA A 99 11.46 12.79 1.05
N LYS A 100 12.25 11.76 0.74
CA LYS A 100 12.71 10.76 1.70
C LYS A 100 13.62 11.36 2.77
N GLU A 101 14.64 12.12 2.36
CA GLU A 101 15.55 12.80 3.31
C GLU A 101 14.81 13.80 4.21
N LEU A 102 13.83 14.52 3.65
CA LEU A 102 12.97 15.39 4.43
C LEU A 102 12.19 14.61 5.50
N LEU A 103 11.59 13.46 5.16
CA LEU A 103 10.89 12.63 6.15
C LEU A 103 11.83 12.07 7.23
N LYS A 104 13.09 11.80 6.88
CA LYS A 104 14.11 11.35 7.83
C LYS A 104 14.51 12.44 8.83
N TYR A 105 14.65 13.68 8.36
CA TYR A 105 15.27 14.76 9.15
C TYR A 105 14.34 15.93 9.48
N PHE A 106 13.02 15.83 9.22
CA PHE A 106 12.13 16.98 9.39
C PHE A 106 12.15 17.54 10.83
N ASN A 107 12.34 16.71 11.86
CA ASN A 107 12.42 17.17 13.26
C ASN A 107 13.50 18.23 13.49
N GLY A 108 14.56 18.25 12.67
CA GLY A 108 15.64 19.23 12.78
C GLY A 108 15.35 20.58 12.11
N TRP A 109 14.33 20.65 11.24
CA TRP A 109 14.12 21.81 10.36
C TRP A 109 12.67 22.31 10.29
N LEU A 110 11.69 21.42 10.42
CA LEU A 110 10.26 21.70 10.38
C LEU A 110 9.63 21.56 11.76
N LEU A 111 8.59 22.35 12.03
CA LEU A 111 7.87 22.32 13.30
C LEU A 111 6.92 21.11 13.43
N CYS A 112 6.54 20.50 12.31
CA CYS A 112 5.64 19.36 12.26
C CYS A 112 5.89 18.54 10.97
N PRO A 113 5.51 17.26 10.94
CA PRO A 113 5.63 16.44 9.73
C PRO A 113 4.61 16.87 8.66
N PRO A 114 4.85 16.47 7.39
CA PRO A 114 3.78 16.41 6.39
C PRO A 114 2.62 15.54 6.88
N SER A 115 1.40 15.84 6.45
CA SER A 115 0.24 15.02 6.81
C SER A 115 0.35 13.60 6.25
N ASN A 116 -0.24 12.63 6.97
CA ASN A 116 -0.22 11.21 6.61
C ASN A 116 -0.63 10.94 5.16
N LYS A 117 -1.61 11.67 4.64
CA LYS A 117 -2.04 11.59 3.23
C LYS A 117 -0.91 11.78 2.23
N TYR A 118 -0.03 12.77 2.45
CA TYR A 118 1.06 13.06 1.51
C TYR A 118 2.27 12.14 1.73
N ILE A 119 2.49 11.70 2.97
CA ILE A 119 3.49 10.67 3.25
C ILE A 119 3.12 9.37 2.54
N LEU A 120 1.85 8.95 2.63
CA LEU A 120 1.34 7.77 1.94
C LEU A 120 1.51 7.90 0.42
N LEU A 121 1.15 9.05 -0.16
CA LEU A 121 1.37 9.34 -1.58
C LEU A 121 2.85 9.20 -1.97
N CYS A 122 3.78 9.64 -1.12
CA CYS A 122 5.21 9.46 -1.35
C CYS A 122 5.59 7.97 -1.37
N MET A 123 5.13 7.19 -0.40
CA MET A 123 5.39 5.75 -0.33
C MET A 123 4.82 5.00 -1.55
N GLU A 124 3.61 5.35 -1.99
CA GLU A 124 2.98 4.80 -3.20
C GLU A 124 3.78 5.14 -4.47
N GLU A 125 4.36 6.34 -4.54
CA GLU A 125 5.25 6.75 -5.65
C GLU A 125 6.55 5.93 -5.69
N PHE A 126 7.15 5.64 -4.53
CA PHE A 126 8.29 4.73 -4.44
C PHE A 126 7.92 3.30 -4.83
N LEU A 127 6.77 2.80 -4.36
CA LEU A 127 6.23 1.48 -4.73
C LEU A 127 6.04 1.36 -6.24
N ARG A 128 5.39 2.36 -6.87
CA ARG A 128 5.17 2.39 -8.33
C ARG A 128 6.47 2.36 -9.12
N LYS A 129 7.54 2.97 -8.59
CA LYS A 129 8.88 2.95 -9.18
C LYS A 129 9.68 1.70 -8.85
N LYS A 130 9.07 0.68 -8.22
CA LYS A 130 9.70 -0.58 -7.80
C LYS A 130 10.86 -0.39 -6.82
N LYS A 131 10.82 0.69 -6.02
CA LYS A 131 11.84 1.01 -5.01
C LYS A 131 11.39 0.51 -3.64
N TYR A 132 11.30 -0.80 -3.47
CA TYR A 132 10.66 -1.42 -2.31
C TYR A 132 11.42 -1.19 -0.99
N TYR A 133 12.76 -1.20 -1.02
CA TYR A 133 13.58 -0.89 0.15
C TYR A 133 13.43 0.56 0.61
N ASP A 134 13.27 1.51 -0.32
CA ASP A 134 12.99 2.91 0.02
C ASP A 134 11.62 3.05 0.72
N VAL A 135 10.61 2.25 0.32
CA VAL A 135 9.31 2.21 1.03
C VAL A 135 9.49 1.73 2.46
N ARG A 136 10.26 0.65 2.67
CA ARG A 136 10.57 0.11 4.00
C ARG A 136 11.35 1.08 4.87
N GLU A 137 12.29 1.80 4.28
CA GLU A 137 13.09 2.82 4.96
C GLU A 137 12.21 4.01 5.39
N ILE A 138 11.34 4.51 4.50
CA ILE A 138 10.39 5.57 4.86
C ILE A 138 9.47 5.10 6.00
N PHE A 139 8.98 3.87 5.93
CA PHE A 139 8.17 3.29 7.00
C PHE A 139 8.92 3.24 8.33
N SER A 140 10.22 2.92 8.34
CA SER A 140 11.01 2.91 9.58
C SER A 140 11.11 4.30 10.21
N PHE A 141 11.26 5.35 9.40
CA PHE A 141 11.26 6.74 9.89
C PHE A 141 9.92 7.12 10.51
N ILE A 142 8.82 6.74 9.86
CA ILE A 142 7.46 6.97 10.36
C ILE A 142 7.26 6.23 11.69
N ARG A 143 7.66 4.96 11.74
CA ARG A 143 7.52 4.07 12.91
C ARG A 143 8.30 4.54 14.14
N GLN A 144 9.45 5.18 13.93
CA GLN A 144 10.30 5.71 14.99
C GLN A 144 9.88 7.12 15.46
N ASN A 145 9.02 7.81 14.71
CA ASN A 145 8.66 9.19 14.98
C ASN A 145 7.29 9.30 15.68
N ASN A 146 7.27 9.91 16.87
CA ASN A 146 6.05 10.06 17.67
C ASN A 146 5.12 11.20 17.20
N GLN A 147 5.57 12.11 16.32
CA GLN A 147 4.74 13.18 15.77
C GLN A 147 3.88 12.71 14.59
N ILE A 148 4.24 11.59 13.97
CA ILE A 148 3.47 10.98 12.87
C ILE A 148 2.57 9.93 13.49
N LYS A 149 1.24 10.12 13.35
CA LYS A 149 0.28 9.11 13.79
C LYS A 149 0.38 7.90 12.87
N LEU A 150 0.67 6.73 13.45
CA LEU A 150 0.67 5.47 12.71
C LEU A 150 -0.76 5.12 12.26
N GLU A 151 -0.88 4.70 11.00
CA GLU A 151 -2.14 4.33 10.37
C GLU A 151 -1.97 3.01 9.60
N SER A 152 -3.06 2.27 9.47
CA SER A 152 -3.16 1.00 8.73
C SER A 152 -2.64 1.11 7.29
N SER A 153 -2.82 2.28 6.67
CA SER A 153 -2.39 2.57 5.30
C SER A 153 -0.87 2.47 5.11
N PHE A 154 -0.07 2.90 6.10
CA PHE A 154 1.38 2.79 6.06
C PHE A 154 1.87 1.34 6.13
N TYR A 155 1.21 0.51 6.94
CA TYR A 155 1.48 -0.92 6.99
C TYR A 155 1.08 -1.59 5.68
N THR A 156 -0.09 -1.25 5.14
CA THR A 156 -0.63 -1.79 3.90
C THR A 156 0.33 -1.60 2.72
N VAL A 157 0.82 -0.38 2.50
CA VAL A 157 1.74 -0.09 1.39
C VAL A 157 3.10 -0.78 1.60
N THR A 158 3.57 -0.85 2.85
CA THR A 158 4.86 -1.49 3.18
C THR A 158 4.80 -3.00 3.00
N ILE A 159 3.74 -3.68 3.47
CA ILE A 159 3.52 -5.11 3.27
C ILE A 159 3.48 -5.43 1.77
N LYS A 160 2.71 -4.66 0.99
CA LYS A 160 2.67 -4.80 -0.48
C LYS A 160 4.05 -4.63 -1.11
N ALA A 161 4.88 -3.71 -0.61
CA ALA A 161 6.25 -3.54 -1.09
C ALA A 161 7.16 -4.72 -0.73
N MET A 162 7.07 -5.26 0.49
CA MET A 162 7.90 -6.39 0.94
C MET A 162 7.60 -7.66 0.16
N LEU A 163 6.33 -7.90 -0.18
CA LEU A 163 5.92 -9.01 -1.04
C LEU A 163 6.49 -8.95 -2.47
N MET A 164 6.99 -7.78 -2.91
CA MET A 164 7.58 -7.60 -4.24
C MET A 164 9.11 -7.79 -4.25
N LEU A 165 9.72 -8.11 -3.11
CA LEU A 165 11.15 -8.41 -3.03
C LEU A 165 11.47 -9.75 -3.72
N GLU A 166 12.69 -9.88 -4.24
CA GLU A 166 13.13 -11.13 -4.91
C GLU A 166 13.49 -12.23 -3.91
N LYS A 167 13.88 -11.86 -2.68
CA LYS A 167 14.34 -12.79 -1.64
C LYS A 167 13.61 -12.50 -0.34
N ASN A 168 13.26 -13.55 0.39
CA ASN A 168 12.62 -13.49 1.71
C ASN A 168 11.38 -12.59 1.77
N SER A 169 10.68 -12.43 0.64
CA SER A 169 9.61 -11.43 0.48
C SER A 169 8.45 -11.66 1.45
N PHE A 170 8.06 -12.91 1.62
CA PHE A 170 7.00 -13.29 2.55
C PHE A 170 7.42 -13.10 4.01
N GLN A 171 8.65 -13.49 4.38
CA GLN A 171 9.16 -13.31 5.75
C GLN A 171 9.24 -11.82 6.11
N GLU A 172 9.76 -10.98 5.21
CA GLU A 172 9.79 -9.53 5.41
C GLU A 172 8.38 -8.95 5.56
N ALA A 173 7.43 -9.39 4.75
CA ALA A 173 6.03 -8.98 4.86
C ALA A 173 5.40 -9.38 6.21
N MET A 174 5.70 -10.59 6.69
CA MET A 174 5.22 -11.08 7.99
C MET A 174 5.81 -10.32 9.17
N ILE A 175 7.06 -9.83 9.08
CA ILE A 175 7.65 -8.95 10.11
C ILE A 175 6.85 -7.65 10.24
N ILE A 176 6.46 -7.03 9.10
CA ILE A 176 5.64 -5.81 9.11
C ILE A 176 4.23 -6.09 9.62
N TYR A 177 3.69 -7.25 9.25
CA TYR A 177 2.41 -7.72 9.74
C TYR A 177 2.45 -7.86 11.26
N ASP A 178 3.44 -8.52 11.84
CA ASP A 178 3.55 -8.70 13.29
C ASP A 178 3.76 -7.38 14.04
N ASP A 179 4.61 -6.48 13.51
CA ASP A 179 4.76 -5.14 14.11
C ASP A 179 3.44 -4.36 14.16
N SER A 180 2.55 -4.52 13.18
CA SER A 180 1.23 -3.87 13.24
C SER A 180 0.37 -4.38 14.38
N TYR A 181 0.47 -5.68 14.72
CA TYR A 181 -0.24 -6.24 15.87
C TYR A 181 0.33 -5.70 17.18
N ASP A 182 1.66 -5.68 17.30
CA ASP A 182 2.36 -5.14 18.48
C ASP A 182 2.02 -3.66 18.70
N MET A 183 1.84 -2.91 17.62
CA MET A 183 1.44 -1.51 17.65
C MET A 183 -0.07 -1.29 17.76
N SER A 184 -0.86 -2.36 17.90
CA SER A 184 -2.33 -2.32 17.99
C SER A 184 -2.97 -1.60 16.79
N ILE A 185 -2.40 -1.78 15.60
CA ILE A 185 -2.89 -1.25 14.33
C ILE A 185 -3.64 -2.35 13.58
N TYR A 186 -4.95 -2.14 13.40
CA TYR A 186 -5.77 -3.06 12.61
C TYR A 186 -5.52 -2.91 11.12
N LEU A 187 -5.42 -4.04 10.44
CA LEU A 187 -5.21 -4.12 9.00
C LEU A 187 -6.54 -4.39 8.28
N THR A 188 -6.59 -4.06 7.00
CA THR A 188 -7.76 -4.35 6.18
C THR A 188 -7.83 -5.83 5.83
N ASN A 189 -9.04 -6.34 5.58
CA ASN A 189 -9.25 -7.71 5.10
C ASN A 189 -8.45 -8.03 3.84
N GLU A 190 -8.25 -7.03 2.97
CA GLU A 190 -7.44 -7.17 1.76
C GLU A 190 -6.02 -7.64 2.08
N ILE A 191 -5.40 -7.09 3.14
CA ILE A 191 -4.03 -7.46 3.51
C ILE A 191 -3.95 -8.82 4.17
N HIS A 192 -4.91 -9.13 5.04
CA HIS A 192 -5.04 -10.47 5.62
C HIS A 192 -5.22 -11.54 4.54
N ASN A 193 -6.13 -11.32 3.60
CA ASN A 193 -6.38 -12.22 2.47
C ASN A 193 -5.14 -12.36 1.58
N LEU A 194 -4.44 -11.25 1.27
CA LEU A 194 -3.23 -11.27 0.46
C LEU A 194 -2.12 -12.13 1.10
N LEU A 195 -1.89 -11.97 2.41
CA LEU A 195 -0.89 -12.75 3.13
C LEU A 195 -1.30 -14.22 3.25
N LEU A 196 -2.57 -14.50 3.56
CA LEU A 196 -3.09 -15.87 3.65
C LEU A 196 -2.93 -16.62 2.33
N GLU A 197 -3.31 -15.99 1.22
CA GLU A 197 -3.16 -16.54 -0.12
C GLU A 197 -1.71 -16.87 -0.47
N LYS A 198 -0.79 -15.92 -0.25
CA LYS A 198 0.64 -16.15 -0.52
C LYS A 198 1.20 -17.26 0.37
N ASN A 199 0.78 -17.33 1.63
CA ASN A 199 1.20 -18.37 2.55
C ASN A 199 0.71 -19.76 2.11
N LEU A 200 -0.57 -19.89 1.77
CA LEU A 200 -1.16 -21.15 1.30
C LEU A 200 -0.52 -21.62 -0.01
N TYR A 201 -0.23 -20.70 -0.93
CA TYR A 201 0.49 -21.01 -2.15
C TYR A 201 1.89 -21.56 -1.87
N LEU A 202 2.67 -20.88 -1.02
CA LEU A 202 4.02 -21.31 -0.62
C LEU A 202 4.01 -22.66 0.11
N TYR A 203 3.02 -22.86 0.99
CA TYR A 203 2.83 -24.14 1.69
C TYR A 203 2.58 -25.28 0.69
N HIS A 204 1.67 -25.09 -0.28
CA HIS A 204 1.37 -26.09 -1.30
C HIS A 204 2.59 -26.42 -2.17
N THR A 205 3.35 -25.41 -2.61
CA THR A 205 4.54 -25.63 -3.45
C THR A 205 5.60 -26.43 -2.71
N VAL A 206 5.91 -26.06 -1.46
CA VAL A 206 6.90 -26.77 -0.64
C VAL A 206 6.44 -28.20 -0.32
N LYS A 207 5.15 -28.37 0.03
CA LYS A 207 4.58 -29.70 0.30
C LYS A 207 4.66 -30.64 -0.91
N LYS A 208 4.55 -30.10 -2.13
CA LYS A 208 4.63 -30.88 -3.37
C LYS A 208 6.07 -31.26 -3.77
N GLU A 209 7.06 -30.45 -3.39
CA GLU A 209 8.46 -30.64 -3.81
C GLU A 209 9.24 -31.68 -2.97
N VAL A 210 8.60 -32.34 -1.98
CA VAL A 210 9.09 -33.50 -1.20
C VAL A 210 10.60 -33.44 -0.86
N ASN A 211 11.02 -32.37 -0.18
CA ASN A 211 12.36 -32.29 0.40
C ASN A 211 12.30 -32.34 1.94
N PRO A 212 12.94 -33.33 2.60
CA PRO A 212 12.96 -33.44 4.06
C PRO A 212 13.59 -32.22 4.78
N GLU A 213 14.44 -31.45 4.10
CA GLU A 213 15.10 -30.26 4.66
C GLU A 213 14.15 -29.07 4.84
N GLU A 214 12.93 -29.14 4.30
CA GLU A 214 11.94 -28.04 4.32
C GLU A 214 10.85 -28.22 5.39
N GLU A 215 10.97 -29.22 6.27
CA GLU A 215 10.00 -29.48 7.35
C GLU A 215 9.81 -28.26 8.28
N ASN A 216 10.89 -27.52 8.55
CA ASN A 216 10.83 -26.30 9.34
C ASN A 216 10.08 -25.16 8.63
N LEU A 217 10.16 -25.09 7.30
CA LEU A 217 9.42 -24.11 6.50
C LEU A 217 7.93 -24.44 6.46
N LEU A 218 7.58 -25.72 6.32
CA LEU A 218 6.19 -26.17 6.42
C LEU A 218 5.59 -25.76 7.77
N LYS A 219 6.23 -26.12 8.89
CA LYS A 219 5.77 -25.72 10.23
C LYS A 219 5.61 -24.20 10.37
N LEU A 220 6.54 -23.42 9.82
CA LEU A 220 6.44 -21.96 9.82
C LEU A 220 5.20 -21.46 9.06
N TYR A 221 4.92 -22.02 7.89
CA TYR A 221 3.74 -21.65 7.11
C TYR A 221 2.43 -22.06 7.81
N GLU A 222 2.38 -23.24 8.44
CA GLU A 222 1.23 -23.69 9.24
C GLU A 222 0.92 -22.71 10.37
N VAL A 223 1.95 -22.33 11.14
CA VAL A 223 1.83 -21.32 12.21
C VAL A 223 1.34 -19.98 11.65
N ASN A 224 1.84 -19.58 10.48
CA ASN A 224 1.40 -18.34 9.84
C ASN A 224 -0.05 -18.42 9.35
N VAL A 225 -0.53 -19.55 8.84
CA VAL A 225 -1.94 -19.72 8.41
C VAL A 225 -2.86 -19.52 9.61
N GLU A 226 -2.59 -20.25 10.70
CA GLU A 226 -3.34 -20.12 11.94
C GLU A 226 -3.35 -18.67 12.44
N LYS A 227 -2.16 -18.04 12.53
CA LYS A 227 -2.01 -16.65 12.98
C LYS A 227 -2.82 -15.67 12.14
N ILE A 228 -2.74 -15.77 10.82
CA ILE A 228 -3.42 -14.84 9.91
C ILE A 228 -4.94 -15.01 10.00
N ILE A 229 -5.46 -16.24 10.04
CA ILE A 229 -6.89 -16.52 10.18
C ILE A 229 -7.42 -15.98 11.51
N ILE A 230 -6.74 -16.29 12.62
CA ILE A 230 -7.15 -15.82 13.95
C ILE A 230 -7.23 -14.30 14.00
N ARG A 231 -6.19 -13.64 13.46
CA ARG A 231 -6.10 -12.19 13.47
C ARG A 231 -7.14 -11.53 12.56
N LEU A 232 -7.35 -12.05 11.35
CA LEU A 232 -8.39 -11.60 10.44
C LEU A 232 -9.76 -11.62 11.14
N ILE A 233 -10.13 -12.73 11.77
CA ILE A 233 -11.42 -12.90 12.47
C ILE A 233 -11.56 -11.89 13.62
N ASN A 234 -10.52 -11.75 14.44
CA ASN A 234 -10.51 -10.82 15.57
C ASN A 234 -10.59 -9.35 15.15
N GLU A 235 -10.03 -8.97 13.99
CA GLU A 235 -10.04 -7.59 13.48
C GLU A 235 -11.32 -7.24 12.72
N LEU A 236 -12.00 -8.22 12.12
CA LEU A 236 -13.24 -8.04 11.36
C LEU A 236 -14.39 -7.41 12.17
N ILE A 237 -14.46 -7.64 13.49
CA ILE A 237 -15.65 -7.32 14.30
C ILE A 237 -15.60 -5.96 14.98
N LYS A 238 -14.42 -5.36 15.18
CA LYS A 238 -14.35 -4.05 15.84
C LYS A 238 -15.05 -2.92 15.07
N ASN A 239 -15.55 -3.18 13.86
CA ASN A 239 -16.24 -2.21 13.02
C ASN A 239 -17.73 -2.52 12.71
N ARG A 240 -18.34 -3.68 13.05
CA ARG A 240 -19.76 -3.99 12.70
C ARG A 240 -20.47 -4.96 13.65
N THR A 241 -21.80 -4.84 13.70
CA THR A 241 -22.76 -5.66 14.50
C THR A 241 -23.07 -7.04 13.90
N SER A 242 -22.54 -7.39 12.72
CA SER A 242 -22.67 -8.72 12.10
C SER A 242 -21.46 -8.99 11.21
N ILE A 243 -20.82 -10.15 11.34
CA ILE A 243 -19.70 -10.57 10.48
C ILE A 243 -20.29 -10.98 9.13
N LYS A 244 -19.88 -10.30 8.06
CA LYS A 244 -20.01 -10.85 6.71
C LYS A 244 -18.61 -10.92 6.13
N LEU A 245 -18.11 -12.15 5.95
CA LEU A 245 -16.85 -12.40 5.27
C LEU A 245 -17.00 -12.00 3.80
N SER A 246 -15.92 -11.55 3.15
CA SER A 246 -15.97 -11.42 1.70
C SER A 246 -15.94 -12.82 1.06
N SER A 247 -16.48 -12.93 -0.15
CA SER A 247 -16.37 -14.16 -0.94
C SER A 247 -14.90 -14.61 -1.07
N LYS A 248 -13.97 -13.67 -1.24
CA LYS A 248 -12.52 -13.93 -1.26
C LYS A 248 -11.99 -14.52 0.06
N THR A 249 -12.45 -14.04 1.21
CA THR A 249 -12.03 -14.63 2.49
C THR A 249 -12.55 -16.06 2.62
N LEU A 250 -13.80 -16.32 2.24
CA LEU A 250 -14.39 -17.65 2.27
C LEU A 250 -13.67 -18.63 1.34
N SER A 251 -13.28 -18.21 0.12
CA SER A 251 -12.53 -19.08 -0.79
C SER A 251 -11.13 -19.42 -0.25
N LEU A 252 -10.48 -18.49 0.45
CA LEU A 252 -9.22 -18.76 1.12
C LEU A 252 -9.38 -19.66 2.34
N PHE A 253 -10.52 -19.58 3.05
CA PHE A 253 -10.84 -20.51 4.13
C PHE A 253 -11.10 -21.92 3.58
N ALA A 254 -11.82 -22.04 2.46
CA ALA A 254 -11.95 -23.31 1.75
C ALA A 254 -10.58 -23.87 1.36
N TRP A 255 -9.68 -23.04 0.82
CA TRP A 255 -8.32 -23.48 0.50
C TRP A 255 -7.53 -23.90 1.75
N ALA A 256 -7.62 -23.14 2.85
CA ALA A 256 -7.00 -23.54 4.11
C ALA A 256 -7.55 -24.87 4.62
N ASP A 257 -8.85 -25.11 4.49
CA ASP A 257 -9.55 -26.31 4.94
C ASP A 257 -9.14 -27.58 4.17
N MET A 258 -8.57 -27.42 2.96
CA MET A 258 -7.96 -28.54 2.22
C MET A 258 -6.73 -29.13 2.93
N TYR A 259 -6.08 -28.38 3.83
CA TYR A 259 -4.86 -28.83 4.51
C TYR A 259 -4.94 -28.77 6.05
N PHE A 260 -5.80 -27.92 6.60
CA PHE A 260 -5.86 -27.60 8.03
C PHE A 260 -7.30 -27.68 8.51
N ASP A 261 -7.53 -28.07 9.76
CA ASP A 261 -8.86 -27.97 10.35
C ASP A 261 -9.18 -26.50 10.66
N VAL A 262 -9.90 -25.84 9.75
CA VAL A 262 -10.25 -24.41 9.89
C VAL A 262 -11.19 -24.20 11.07
N ASN A 263 -12.04 -25.18 11.41
CA ASN A 263 -12.92 -25.09 12.57
C ASN A 263 -12.14 -25.07 13.89
N GLU A 264 -11.09 -25.88 14.01
CA GLU A 264 -10.18 -25.82 15.18
C GLU A 264 -9.44 -24.49 15.26
N ILE A 265 -9.07 -23.89 14.12
CA ILE A 265 -8.47 -22.54 14.10
C ILE A 265 -9.49 -21.49 14.55
N ILE A 266 -10.73 -21.54 14.05
CA ILE A 266 -11.80 -20.59 14.41
C ILE A 266 -12.10 -20.65 15.91
N LYS A 267 -12.10 -21.85 16.52
CA LYS A 267 -12.32 -22.02 17.98
C LYS A 267 -11.29 -21.28 18.85
N LYS A 268 -10.09 -20.98 18.32
CA LYS A 268 -9.04 -20.22 19.02
C LYS A 268 -9.25 -18.71 18.93
N THR A 269 -10.23 -18.24 18.17
CA THR A 269 -10.54 -16.82 18.02
C THR A 269 -11.52 -16.34 19.08
N ASN A 270 -11.72 -15.03 19.16
CA ASN A 270 -12.69 -14.46 20.09
C ASN A 270 -14.13 -14.52 19.57
N HIS A 271 -14.35 -15.08 18.38
CA HIS A 271 -15.60 -14.92 17.63
C HIS A 271 -15.99 -16.17 16.85
N ASP A 272 -17.29 -16.47 16.85
CA ASP A 272 -17.83 -17.58 16.06
C ASP A 272 -18.16 -17.15 14.63
N LEU A 273 -17.94 -18.08 13.70
CA LEU A 273 -18.30 -17.95 12.29
C LEU A 273 -19.30 -19.04 11.95
N VAL A 274 -20.54 -18.89 12.43
CA VAL A 274 -21.58 -19.93 12.37
C VAL A 274 -21.75 -20.52 10.96
N ASP A 275 -21.77 -19.67 9.92
CA ASP A 275 -21.93 -20.13 8.54
C ASP A 275 -20.76 -21.03 8.08
N VAL A 276 -19.53 -20.73 8.51
CA VAL A 276 -18.35 -21.55 8.19
C VAL A 276 -18.32 -22.80 9.06
N GLN A 277 -18.63 -22.68 10.35
CA GLN A 277 -18.67 -23.80 11.29
C GLN A 277 -19.79 -24.81 10.98
N ALA A 278 -20.83 -24.40 10.25
CA ALA A 278 -21.87 -25.28 9.74
C ALA A 278 -21.46 -26.06 8.48
N CYS A 279 -20.35 -25.69 7.83
CA CYS A 279 -19.83 -26.41 6.67
C CYS A 279 -19.10 -27.68 7.13
N ASN A 280 -19.36 -28.81 6.46
CA ASN A 280 -18.73 -30.08 6.80
C ASN A 280 -17.44 -30.34 6.01
N THR A 281 -17.28 -29.63 4.89
CA THR A 281 -16.16 -29.82 3.96
C THR A 281 -15.68 -28.48 3.41
N TRP A 282 -14.43 -28.43 2.98
CA TRP A 282 -13.87 -27.29 2.25
C TRP A 282 -14.73 -26.90 1.03
N LEU A 283 -15.36 -27.88 0.38
CA LEU A 283 -16.27 -27.68 -0.74
C LEU A 283 -17.55 -26.93 -0.34
N ASP A 284 -18.07 -27.19 0.85
CA ASP A 284 -19.24 -26.45 1.37
C ASP A 284 -18.88 -24.99 1.67
N ILE A 285 -17.69 -24.74 2.22
CA ILE A 285 -17.14 -23.38 2.41
C ILE A 285 -16.96 -22.68 1.05
N LEU A 286 -16.52 -23.42 0.03
CA LEU A 286 -16.36 -22.90 -1.33
C LEU A 286 -17.72 -22.51 -1.96
N LYS A 287 -18.75 -23.36 -1.82
CA LYS A 287 -20.10 -23.04 -2.27
C LYS A 287 -20.65 -21.81 -1.54
N LEU A 288 -20.38 -21.69 -0.24
CA LEU A 288 -20.73 -20.51 0.56
C LEU A 288 -20.03 -19.26 0.02
N SER A 289 -18.75 -19.33 -0.35
CA SER A 289 -18.03 -18.24 -1.03
C SER A 289 -18.74 -17.79 -2.30
N CYS A 290 -19.17 -18.73 -3.16
CA CYS A 290 -19.91 -18.44 -4.39
C CYS A 290 -21.26 -17.76 -4.11
N LEU A 291 -22.00 -18.22 -3.10
CA LEU A 291 -23.26 -17.58 -2.67
C LEU A 291 -23.00 -16.14 -2.19
N TYR A 292 -21.99 -15.95 -1.35
CA TYR A 292 -21.58 -14.64 -0.86
C TYR A 292 -21.13 -13.72 -2.00
N ASN A 293 -20.57 -14.26 -3.08
CA ASN A 293 -20.19 -13.45 -4.23
C ASN A 293 -21.38 -12.83 -4.98
N GLN A 294 -22.60 -13.33 -4.78
CA GLN A 294 -23.82 -12.76 -5.33
C GLN A 294 -24.35 -11.59 -4.47
N ILE A 295 -23.80 -11.38 -3.27
CA ILE A 295 -24.19 -10.31 -2.34
C ILE A 295 -23.30 -9.08 -2.60
N PRO A 296 -23.86 -7.92 -2.97
CA PRO A 296 -23.07 -6.74 -3.32
C PRO A 296 -22.04 -6.30 -2.26
N GLU A 297 -22.35 -6.45 -0.97
CA GLU A 297 -21.45 -6.06 0.11
C GLU A 297 -20.29 -7.05 0.35
N CYS A 298 -20.42 -8.28 -0.16
CA CYS A 298 -19.45 -9.36 0.01
C CYS A 298 -18.69 -9.67 -1.28
N HIS A 299 -19.17 -9.14 -2.41
CA HIS A 299 -18.64 -9.37 -3.74
C HIS A 299 -17.18 -8.93 -3.85
N CYS A 300 -16.34 -9.89 -4.22
CA CYS A 300 -14.93 -9.72 -4.51
C CYS A 300 -14.55 -10.90 -5.40
N SER A 301 -13.79 -10.72 -6.49
CA SER A 301 -13.39 -11.86 -7.34
C SER A 301 -12.79 -12.97 -6.44
N PRO A 302 -13.50 -14.10 -6.26
CA PRO A 302 -13.22 -15.01 -5.16
C PRO A 302 -12.00 -15.89 -5.46
N PHE A 303 -11.67 -16.09 -6.73
CA PHE A 303 -10.62 -17.02 -7.15
C PHE A 303 -9.40 -16.26 -7.67
N SER A 304 -8.26 -16.43 -7.00
CA SER A 304 -6.99 -15.97 -7.56
C SER A 304 -6.44 -16.96 -8.56
N GLN A 305 -5.50 -16.48 -9.37
CA GLN A 305 -4.74 -17.34 -10.27
C GLN A 305 -3.93 -18.39 -9.50
N GLU A 306 -3.40 -18.04 -8.32
CA GLU A 306 -2.69 -18.96 -7.43
C GLU A 306 -3.59 -20.12 -6.98
N PHE A 307 -4.79 -19.80 -6.50
CA PHE A 307 -5.72 -20.84 -6.05
C PHE A 307 -6.17 -21.74 -7.21
N LYS A 308 -6.47 -21.15 -8.38
CA LYS A 308 -6.76 -21.91 -9.61
C LYS A 308 -5.61 -22.85 -9.97
N THR A 309 -4.37 -22.37 -9.93
CA THR A 309 -3.17 -23.17 -10.23
C THR A 309 -3.05 -24.37 -9.29
N VAL A 310 -3.35 -24.19 -8.00
CA VAL A 310 -3.38 -25.28 -7.03
C VAL A 310 -4.47 -26.30 -7.36
N LEU A 311 -5.71 -25.85 -7.61
CA LEU A 311 -6.81 -26.74 -8.00
C LEU A 311 -6.47 -27.53 -9.29
N TRP A 312 -5.93 -26.87 -10.31
CA TRP A 312 -5.47 -27.55 -11.53
C TRP A 312 -4.39 -28.59 -11.28
N SER A 313 -3.52 -28.37 -10.27
CA SER A 313 -2.50 -29.34 -9.89
C SER A 313 -3.05 -30.58 -9.18
N MET A 314 -4.32 -30.53 -8.74
CA MET A 314 -5.06 -31.60 -8.08
C MET A 314 -6.23 -32.11 -8.93
N LYS A 315 -6.24 -31.86 -10.25
CA LYS A 315 -7.34 -32.20 -11.17
C LYS A 315 -7.74 -33.68 -11.22
N ASP A 316 -6.86 -34.57 -10.74
CA ASP A 316 -7.10 -36.01 -10.71
C ASP A 316 -8.03 -36.40 -9.54
N ASP A 317 -8.26 -35.47 -8.60
CA ASP A 317 -9.31 -35.57 -7.58
C ASP A 317 -10.68 -35.21 -8.19
N GLU A 318 -11.65 -36.12 -8.03
CA GLU A 318 -12.98 -35.98 -8.64
C GLU A 318 -13.75 -34.77 -8.11
N GLU A 319 -13.58 -34.41 -6.84
CA GLU A 319 -14.22 -33.23 -6.25
C GLU A 319 -13.61 -31.95 -6.80
N VAL A 320 -12.27 -31.91 -6.92
CA VAL A 320 -11.55 -30.78 -7.49
C VAL A 320 -11.88 -30.58 -8.97
N ALA A 321 -12.00 -31.67 -9.74
CA ALA A 321 -12.40 -31.60 -11.15
C ALA A 321 -13.78 -30.95 -11.33
N ARG A 322 -14.76 -31.34 -10.51
CA ARG A 322 -16.11 -30.74 -10.51
C ARG A 322 -16.09 -29.26 -10.10
N VAL A 323 -15.24 -28.91 -9.13
CA VAL A 323 -15.05 -27.50 -8.72
C VAL A 323 -14.45 -26.67 -9.84
N LEU A 324 -13.42 -27.17 -10.52
CA LEU A 324 -12.82 -26.48 -11.66
C LEU A 324 -13.84 -26.25 -12.79
N GLU A 325 -14.67 -27.24 -13.09
CA GLU A 325 -15.76 -27.11 -14.04
C GLU A 325 -16.77 -26.03 -13.60
N TYR A 326 -17.17 -26.06 -12.32
CA TYR A 326 -18.09 -25.07 -11.75
C TYR A 326 -17.53 -23.64 -11.81
N ILE A 327 -16.26 -23.45 -11.43
CA ILE A 327 -15.59 -22.14 -11.47
C ILE A 327 -15.54 -21.63 -12.92
N ASN A 328 -15.17 -22.49 -13.87
CA ASN A 328 -15.09 -22.10 -15.28
C ASN A 328 -16.47 -21.70 -15.84
N ILE A 329 -17.53 -22.44 -15.52
CA ILE A 329 -18.90 -22.17 -16.02
C ILE A 329 -19.46 -20.87 -15.44
N TYR A 330 -19.31 -20.64 -14.13
CA TYR A 330 -20.01 -19.55 -13.44
C TYR A 330 -19.25 -18.23 -13.45
N PHE A 331 -17.93 -18.26 -13.61
CA PHE A 331 -17.12 -17.06 -13.48
C PHE A 331 -16.59 -16.53 -14.81
N ASN A 332 -16.63 -17.28 -15.92
CA ASN A 332 -16.25 -16.82 -17.27
C ASN A 332 -15.03 -15.88 -17.26
N GLU A 333 -13.99 -16.25 -16.51
CA GLU A 333 -12.76 -15.48 -16.44
C GLU A 333 -11.79 -16.09 -17.46
N GLU A 334 -11.66 -15.43 -18.63
CA GLU A 334 -10.67 -15.75 -19.69
C GLU A 334 -9.23 -15.79 -19.16
#